data_AF-G2Q3P0-F1
#
_entry.id   AF-G2Q3P0-F1
#
_cell.length_a   1.000
_cell.length_b   1.000
_cell.length_c   1.000
_cell.angle_alpha   90.00
_cell.angle_beta   90.00
_cell.angle_gamma   90.00
#
_symmetry.space_group_name_H-M   'P 1'
#
loop_
_entity.id
_entity.type
_entity.pdbx_description
1 polymer ?
#
loop_
_entity_poly.entity_id
_entity_poly.type
_entity_poly.pdbx_seq_one_letter_code
_entity_poly.pdbx_strand_id
1 'polypeptide(L)'
;MEEGKNLASADHKHRALVKKLRASISDNEKELNALRTAKNKIDKELETLRSRARRADELEKAHDDLQKLLGQTQKELNTLRTEIRSKDSTIAELRSQLQKATEQADALAAKANEEAREQDKRRIADLEEEVAALKVEKALITDRSKAQATELREKAERANERARALELELKAEVQVMEGKLEEMRARAEEASSGAAGDTQAKLLRQIETLQTQYSIASENWQGIETTLLARITGLERERDEALQRESEMRRKAREAAARAKRQEEELEEAKTKIPTIQEDVKSYRTQLDSLKKRAEEAESALAKATADFEKQKQAWEAEKEERQLREVPERPRSWLEGIPGGSFLKPESRPASPQLTTPQRTFSTDFLGISIPANKLRKASGPSSKSDAGGAAFESRMPFSRRPSAQPPSGRPTLNSNPSGSGIFSPPSVFSPTSDAPPSHYPGGGAGAGHPLDMEDQRGDDAFDSGSRAGGIIIGERSASPQQMLQDMVSVSTVAAGPSVQLVERMSAAIRRLESEKVAAREELARISRQRDDARGEIITLMRELEAGKAAAKRAEALEAEMAEVKERYETTLELLGEKSELVEELRADIDDMKAMYRDLVERTVK
;
A
#
# COMPACT_ATOMS: atom_id res chain seq x y z
N MET A 1 123.13 -88.28 -93.83
CA MET A 1 122.02 -87.60 -94.56
C MET A 1 120.67 -87.67 -93.85
N GLU A 2 120.45 -88.54 -92.86
CA GLU A 2 119.12 -88.67 -92.22
C GLU A 2 118.91 -87.78 -90.98
N GLU A 3 119.93 -87.56 -90.16
CA GLU A 3 119.83 -86.76 -88.92
C GLU A 3 119.37 -85.31 -89.18
N GLY A 4 119.82 -84.70 -90.29
CA GLY A 4 119.38 -83.37 -90.71
C GLY A 4 117.90 -83.30 -91.09
N LYS A 5 117.28 -84.39 -91.58
CA LYS A 5 115.83 -84.44 -91.86
C LYS A 5 115.02 -84.55 -90.57
N ASN A 6 115.50 -85.30 -89.58
CA ASN A 6 114.82 -85.44 -88.30
C ASN A 6 114.90 -84.16 -87.46
N LEU A 7 116.05 -83.47 -87.44
CA LEU A 7 116.17 -82.14 -86.84
C LEU A 7 115.28 -81.10 -87.55
N ALA A 8 115.24 -81.08 -88.88
CA ALA A 8 114.35 -80.20 -89.62
C ALA A 8 112.86 -80.48 -89.35
N SER A 9 112.48 -81.76 -89.16
CA SER A 9 111.11 -82.16 -88.79
C SER A 9 110.75 -81.76 -87.37
N ALA A 10 111.65 -81.97 -86.40
CA ALA A 10 111.47 -81.52 -85.02
C ALA A 10 111.40 -79.99 -84.92
N ASP A 11 112.30 -79.27 -85.59
CA ASP A 11 112.30 -77.80 -85.61
C ASP A 11 111.09 -77.24 -86.36
N HIS A 12 110.60 -77.90 -87.43
CA HIS A 12 109.32 -77.54 -88.05
C HIS A 12 108.13 -77.76 -87.09
N LYS A 13 108.11 -78.87 -86.33
CA LYS A 13 107.09 -79.11 -85.28
C LYS A 13 107.17 -78.06 -84.17
N HIS A 14 108.37 -77.71 -83.68
CA HIS A 14 108.54 -76.66 -82.67
C HIS A 14 108.13 -75.28 -83.21
N ARG A 15 108.51 -74.92 -84.45
CA ARG A 15 108.03 -73.69 -85.11
C ARG A 15 106.51 -73.69 -85.29
N ALA A 16 105.89 -74.81 -85.64
CA ALA A 16 104.43 -74.94 -85.74
C ALA A 16 103.74 -74.83 -84.38
N LEU A 17 104.31 -75.43 -83.32
CA LEU A 17 103.80 -75.36 -81.96
C LEU A 17 103.95 -73.94 -81.38
N VAL A 18 105.10 -73.29 -81.59
CA VAL A 18 105.33 -71.86 -81.27
C VAL A 18 104.37 -70.96 -82.07
N LYS A 19 104.11 -71.26 -83.35
CA LYS A 19 103.11 -70.52 -84.14
C LYS A 19 101.69 -70.71 -83.60
N LYS A 20 101.34 -71.93 -83.16
CA LYS A 20 100.04 -72.24 -82.52
C LYS A 20 99.89 -71.57 -81.15
N LEU A 21 100.96 -71.53 -80.35
CA LEU A 21 101.00 -70.79 -79.09
C LEU A 21 100.92 -69.28 -79.31
N ARG A 22 101.62 -68.71 -80.31
CA ARG A 22 101.49 -67.29 -80.67
C ARG A 22 100.09 -66.94 -81.18
N ALA A 23 99.46 -67.83 -81.95
CA ALA A 23 98.07 -67.67 -82.37
C ALA A 23 97.13 -67.71 -81.16
N SER A 24 97.26 -68.72 -80.29
CA SER A 24 96.49 -68.81 -79.04
C SER A 24 96.72 -67.62 -78.10
N ILE A 25 97.94 -67.10 -77.97
CA ILE A 25 98.21 -65.86 -77.21
C ILE A 25 97.51 -64.66 -77.86
N SER A 26 97.59 -64.51 -79.19
CA SER A 26 96.91 -63.44 -79.92
C SER A 26 95.38 -63.53 -79.82
N ASP A 27 94.81 -64.74 -79.82
CA ASP A 27 93.38 -64.97 -79.68
C ASP A 27 92.94 -64.74 -78.23
N ASN A 28 93.70 -65.22 -77.24
CA ASN A 28 93.48 -64.90 -75.82
C ASN A 28 93.63 -63.40 -75.54
N GLU A 29 94.51 -62.67 -76.23
CA GLU A 29 94.64 -61.21 -76.16
C GLU A 29 93.44 -60.50 -76.79
N LYS A 30 92.90 -60.99 -77.92
CA LYS A 30 91.65 -60.49 -78.50
C LYS A 30 90.48 -60.74 -77.55
N GLU A 31 90.38 -61.93 -76.96
CA GLU A 31 89.36 -62.28 -75.97
C GLU A 31 89.49 -61.43 -74.70
N LEU A 32 90.70 -61.23 -74.17
CA LEU A 32 90.95 -60.30 -73.05
C LEU A 32 90.57 -58.87 -73.39
N ASN A 33 90.84 -58.39 -74.61
CA ASN A 33 90.45 -57.06 -75.05
C ASN A 33 88.93 -56.94 -75.32
N ALA A 34 88.28 -58.01 -75.80
CA ALA A 34 86.82 -58.10 -75.90
C ALA A 34 86.16 -58.09 -74.51
N LEU A 35 86.68 -58.86 -73.56
CA LEU A 35 86.24 -58.88 -72.16
C LEU A 35 86.50 -57.55 -71.46
N ARG A 36 87.64 -56.89 -71.69
CA ARG A 36 87.93 -55.54 -71.18
C ARG A 36 86.98 -54.49 -71.75
N THR A 37 86.69 -54.54 -73.06
CA THR A 37 85.73 -53.60 -73.68
C THR A 37 84.29 -53.88 -73.26
N ALA A 38 83.90 -55.14 -73.09
CA ALA A 38 82.61 -55.53 -72.52
C ALA A 38 82.48 -55.08 -71.06
N LYS A 39 83.49 -55.33 -70.22
CA LYS A 39 83.55 -54.82 -68.85
C LYS A 39 83.43 -53.29 -68.82
N ASN A 40 84.21 -52.58 -69.63
CA ASN A 40 84.14 -51.11 -69.70
C ASN A 40 82.79 -50.58 -70.22
N LYS A 41 82.01 -51.37 -70.96
CA LYS A 41 80.61 -51.03 -71.32
C LYS A 41 79.68 -51.26 -70.12
N ILE A 42 79.76 -52.42 -69.47
CA ILE A 42 78.97 -52.76 -68.29
C ILE A 42 79.25 -51.78 -67.13
N ASP A 43 80.50 -51.41 -66.89
CA ASP A 43 80.88 -50.41 -65.88
C ASP A 43 80.28 -49.03 -66.19
N LYS A 44 80.24 -48.62 -67.47
CA LYS A 44 79.55 -47.39 -67.89
C LYS A 44 78.03 -47.48 -67.74
N GLU A 45 77.43 -48.60 -68.12
CA GLU A 45 76.00 -48.85 -67.95
C GLU A 45 75.62 -48.82 -66.48
N LEU A 46 76.37 -49.51 -65.61
CA LEU A 46 76.23 -49.45 -64.15
C LEU A 46 76.36 -48.03 -63.61
N GLU A 47 77.31 -47.23 -64.09
CA GLU A 47 77.47 -45.84 -63.63
C GLU A 47 76.32 -44.95 -64.12
N THR A 48 75.80 -45.16 -65.34
CA THR A 48 74.58 -44.46 -65.80
C THR A 48 73.35 -44.87 -64.99
N LEU A 49 73.18 -46.15 -64.67
CA LEU A 49 72.10 -46.66 -63.83
C LEU A 49 72.20 -46.13 -62.39
N ARG A 50 73.40 -46.07 -61.80
CA ARG A 50 73.65 -45.42 -60.51
C ARG A 50 73.32 -43.93 -60.54
N SER A 51 73.69 -43.22 -61.60
CA SER A 51 73.34 -41.80 -61.75
C SER A 51 71.83 -41.59 -61.89
N ARG A 52 71.12 -42.54 -62.52
CA ARG A 52 69.66 -42.53 -62.65
C ARG A 52 68.97 -42.88 -61.33
N ALA A 53 69.50 -43.83 -60.57
CA ALA A 53 69.02 -44.18 -59.23
C ALA A 53 69.17 -42.97 -58.29
N ARG A 54 70.35 -42.34 -58.22
CA ARG A 54 70.56 -41.13 -57.41
C ARG A 54 69.58 -40.00 -57.75
N ARG A 55 69.32 -39.76 -59.05
CA ARG A 55 68.30 -38.79 -59.48
C ARG A 55 66.87 -39.20 -59.10
N ALA A 56 66.56 -40.49 -59.08
CA ALA A 56 65.28 -40.97 -58.58
C ALA A 56 65.17 -40.75 -57.06
N ASP A 57 66.20 -41.08 -56.28
CA ASP A 57 66.27 -40.82 -54.83
C ASP A 57 66.16 -39.31 -54.52
N GLU A 58 66.76 -38.45 -55.34
CA GLU A 58 66.67 -36.98 -55.23
C GLU A 58 65.24 -36.48 -55.54
N LEU A 59 64.57 -37.03 -56.55
CA LEU A 59 63.19 -36.71 -56.89
C LEU A 59 62.19 -37.25 -55.85
N GLU A 60 62.44 -38.42 -55.29
CA GLU A 60 61.63 -39.00 -54.20
C GLU A 60 61.74 -38.15 -52.95
N LYS A 61 62.95 -37.71 -52.55
CA LYS A 61 63.14 -36.75 -51.45
C LYS A 61 62.45 -35.42 -51.72
N ALA A 62 62.57 -34.87 -52.93
CA ALA A 62 61.90 -33.62 -53.30
C ALA A 62 60.36 -33.77 -53.25
N HIS A 63 59.84 -34.92 -53.65
CA HIS A 63 58.41 -35.24 -53.55
C HIS A 63 57.96 -35.39 -52.09
N ASP A 64 58.73 -36.08 -51.25
CA ASP A 64 58.47 -36.20 -49.80
C ASP A 64 58.49 -34.83 -49.11
N ASP A 65 59.43 -33.95 -49.46
CA ASP A 65 59.51 -32.60 -48.91
C ASP A 65 58.35 -31.71 -49.39
N LEU A 66 57.91 -31.86 -50.66
CA LEU A 66 56.68 -31.24 -51.14
C LEU A 66 55.44 -31.80 -50.44
N GLN A 67 55.37 -33.10 -50.16
CA GLN A 67 54.28 -33.69 -49.38
C GLN A 67 54.25 -33.20 -47.93
N LYS A 68 55.42 -33.03 -47.29
CA LYS A 68 55.53 -32.41 -45.95
C LYS A 68 55.03 -30.96 -45.98
N LEU A 69 55.43 -30.17 -46.98
CA LEU A 69 55.00 -28.78 -47.14
C LEU A 69 53.49 -28.68 -47.43
N LEU A 70 52.94 -29.55 -48.27
CA LEU A 70 51.50 -29.67 -48.51
C LEU A 70 50.75 -30.07 -47.23
N GLY A 71 51.31 -30.98 -46.45
CA GLY A 71 50.78 -31.39 -45.14
C GLY A 71 50.83 -30.27 -44.09
N GLN A 72 51.85 -29.41 -44.12
CA GLN A 72 51.98 -28.23 -43.25
C GLN A 72 50.96 -27.16 -43.65
N THR A 73 50.93 -26.75 -44.92
CA THR A 73 49.97 -25.75 -45.43
C THR A 73 48.52 -26.20 -45.29
N GLN A 74 48.22 -27.49 -45.42
CA GLN A 74 46.88 -28.02 -45.14
C GLN A 74 46.52 -27.97 -43.65
N LYS A 75 47.48 -28.12 -42.73
CA LYS A 75 47.27 -27.91 -41.29
C LYS A 75 47.00 -26.43 -41.00
N GLU A 76 47.79 -25.53 -41.57
CA GLU A 76 47.61 -24.07 -41.45
C GLU A 76 46.26 -23.61 -42.00
N LEU A 77 45.83 -24.12 -43.16
CA LEU A 77 44.49 -23.87 -43.70
C LEU A 77 43.39 -24.37 -42.78
N ASN A 78 43.58 -25.50 -42.10
CA ASN A 78 42.61 -26.02 -41.15
C ASN A 78 42.58 -25.22 -39.84
N THR A 79 43.72 -24.77 -39.30
CA THR A 79 43.75 -23.89 -38.11
C THR A 79 43.13 -22.53 -38.43
N LEU A 80 43.49 -21.92 -39.56
CA LEU A 80 42.87 -20.68 -40.04
C LEU A 80 41.36 -20.83 -40.26
N ARG A 81 40.88 -21.96 -40.79
CA ARG A 81 39.44 -22.23 -40.90
C ARG A 81 38.76 -22.34 -39.54
N THR A 82 39.39 -22.95 -38.53
CA THR A 82 38.82 -22.99 -37.18
C THR A 82 38.82 -21.61 -36.51
N GLU A 83 39.85 -20.79 -36.74
CA GLU A 83 39.88 -19.40 -36.27
C GLU A 83 38.86 -18.49 -36.96
N ILE A 84 38.64 -18.67 -38.27
CA ILE A 84 37.61 -17.92 -38.99
C ILE A 84 36.24 -18.30 -38.44
N ARG A 85 35.96 -19.60 -38.26
CA ARG A 85 34.69 -20.04 -37.65
C ARG A 85 34.48 -19.51 -36.23
N SER A 86 35.53 -19.45 -35.40
CA SER A 86 35.40 -18.88 -34.05
C SER A 86 35.20 -17.37 -34.08
N LYS A 87 35.90 -16.64 -34.96
CA LYS A 87 35.69 -15.20 -35.21
C LYS A 87 34.29 -14.91 -35.76
N ASP A 88 33.78 -15.73 -36.69
CA ASP A 88 32.42 -15.60 -37.21
C ASP A 88 31.37 -15.87 -36.11
N SER A 89 31.60 -16.85 -35.22
CA SER A 89 30.71 -17.09 -34.08
C SER A 89 30.73 -15.94 -33.07
N THR A 90 31.88 -15.35 -32.76
CA THR A 90 31.95 -14.19 -31.86
C THR A 90 31.40 -12.92 -32.50
N ILE A 91 31.56 -12.74 -33.82
CA ILE A 91 30.91 -11.64 -34.56
C ILE A 91 29.39 -11.81 -34.56
N ALA A 92 28.87 -13.03 -34.75
CA ALA A 92 27.45 -13.30 -34.69
C ALA A 92 26.89 -13.06 -33.27
N GLU A 93 27.61 -13.49 -32.24
CA GLU A 93 27.24 -13.25 -30.84
C GLU A 93 27.28 -11.76 -30.47
N LEU A 94 28.36 -11.04 -30.82
CA LEU A 94 28.47 -9.59 -30.60
C LEU A 94 27.38 -8.81 -31.36
N ARG A 95 27.01 -9.24 -32.57
CA ARG A 95 25.86 -8.66 -33.29
C ARG A 95 24.54 -8.93 -32.58
N SER A 96 24.33 -10.13 -32.05
CA SER A 96 23.14 -10.47 -31.25
C SER A 96 23.08 -9.66 -29.95
N GLN A 97 24.21 -9.47 -29.27
CA GLN A 97 24.32 -8.66 -28.06
C GLN A 97 24.08 -7.17 -28.36
N LEU A 98 24.65 -6.64 -29.44
CA LEU A 98 24.40 -5.26 -29.90
C LEU A 98 22.92 -5.05 -30.25
N GLN A 99 22.30 -5.97 -31.00
CA GLN A 99 20.88 -5.88 -31.35
C GLN A 99 19.99 -5.89 -30.10
N LYS A 100 20.26 -6.79 -29.13
CA LYS A 100 19.53 -6.82 -27.85
C LYS A 100 19.73 -5.54 -27.05
N ALA A 101 20.95 -4.98 -27.04
CA ALA A 101 21.24 -3.72 -26.36
C ALA A 101 20.52 -2.52 -27.03
N THR A 102 20.43 -2.48 -28.37
CA THR A 102 19.63 -1.46 -29.07
C THR A 102 18.14 -1.63 -28.82
N GLU A 103 17.60 -2.85 -28.90
CA GLU A 103 16.18 -3.12 -28.60
C GLU A 103 15.82 -2.76 -27.14
N GLN A 104 16.74 -3.00 -26.19
CA GLN A 104 16.57 -2.56 -24.81
C GLN A 104 16.64 -1.03 -24.66
N ALA A 105 17.58 -0.36 -25.34
CA ALA A 105 17.68 1.10 -25.32
C ALA A 105 16.43 1.76 -25.93
N ASP A 106 15.94 1.24 -27.07
CA ASP A 106 14.73 1.71 -27.72
C ASP A 106 13.49 1.46 -26.85
N ALA A 107 13.40 0.29 -26.19
CA ALA A 107 12.30 0.00 -25.25
C ALA A 107 12.32 0.89 -24.01
N LEU A 108 13.50 1.23 -23.47
CA LEU A 108 13.64 2.18 -22.36
C LEU A 108 13.30 3.61 -22.80
N ALA A 109 13.74 4.03 -23.99
CA ALA A 109 13.39 5.33 -24.57
C ALA A 109 11.88 5.42 -24.86
N ALA A 110 11.24 4.36 -25.35
CA ALA A 110 9.80 4.29 -25.55
C ALA A 110 9.02 4.43 -24.23
N LYS A 111 9.46 3.73 -23.16
CA LYS A 111 8.87 3.87 -21.82
C LYS A 111 9.02 5.28 -21.26
N ALA A 112 10.23 5.85 -21.29
CA ALA A 112 10.46 7.21 -20.82
C ALA A 112 9.63 8.25 -21.59
N ASN A 113 9.45 8.06 -22.91
CA ASN A 113 8.56 8.91 -23.71
C ASN A 113 7.08 8.75 -23.36
N GLU A 114 6.61 7.53 -23.03
CA GLU A 114 5.21 7.35 -22.63
C GLU A 114 4.95 7.85 -21.20
N GLU A 115 5.88 7.65 -20.26
CA GLU A 115 5.85 8.25 -18.92
C GLU A 115 5.82 9.78 -18.99
N ALA A 116 6.62 10.40 -19.87
CA ALA A 116 6.58 11.84 -20.12
C ALA A 116 5.23 12.29 -20.68
N ARG A 117 4.67 11.57 -21.68
CA ARG A 117 3.33 11.85 -22.21
C ARG A 117 2.23 11.66 -21.17
N GLU A 118 2.32 10.69 -20.29
CA GLU A 118 1.39 10.52 -19.18
C GLU A 118 1.47 11.67 -18.18
N GLN A 119 2.67 12.11 -17.82
CA GLN A 119 2.85 13.30 -16.97
C GLN A 119 2.25 14.55 -17.61
N ASP A 120 2.45 14.75 -18.91
CA ASP A 120 1.88 15.90 -19.62
C ASP A 120 0.36 15.78 -19.80
N LYS A 121 -0.19 14.59 -20.08
CA LYS A 121 -1.64 14.33 -20.07
C LYS A 121 -2.26 14.65 -18.69
N ARG A 122 -1.61 14.26 -17.60
CA ARG A 122 -2.05 14.57 -16.22
C ARG A 122 -2.02 16.07 -15.95
N ARG A 123 -0.90 16.75 -16.24
CA ARG A 123 -0.79 18.22 -16.14
C ARG A 123 -1.86 18.96 -16.96
N ILE A 124 -2.19 18.48 -18.15
CA ILE A 124 -3.25 19.06 -18.99
C ILE A 124 -4.61 18.87 -18.30
N ALA A 125 -4.93 17.68 -17.80
CA ALA A 125 -6.17 17.43 -17.06
C ALA A 125 -6.28 18.29 -15.80
N ASP A 126 -5.21 18.39 -15.00
CA ASP A 126 -5.14 19.23 -13.79
C ASP A 126 -5.41 20.71 -14.14
N LEU A 127 -4.78 21.23 -15.21
CA LEU A 127 -4.99 22.60 -15.69
C LEU A 127 -6.40 22.82 -16.28
N GLU A 128 -6.98 21.80 -16.93
CA GLU A 128 -8.36 21.85 -17.42
C GLU A 128 -9.37 21.88 -16.27
N GLU A 129 -9.12 21.15 -15.18
CA GLU A 129 -9.91 21.19 -13.95
C GLU A 129 -9.76 22.55 -13.24
N GLU A 130 -8.55 23.08 -13.06
CA GLU A 130 -8.32 24.43 -12.51
C GLU A 130 -9.06 25.49 -13.34
N VAL A 131 -8.98 25.42 -14.67
CA VAL A 131 -9.68 26.35 -15.56
C VAL A 131 -11.21 26.18 -15.47
N ALA A 132 -11.73 24.97 -15.26
CA ALA A 132 -13.14 24.73 -15.01
C ALA A 132 -13.59 25.32 -13.66
N ALA A 133 -12.83 25.07 -12.59
CA ALA A 133 -13.08 25.61 -11.25
C ALA A 133 -13.08 27.15 -11.25
N LEU A 134 -12.08 27.79 -11.86
CA LEU A 134 -11.99 29.25 -11.98
C LEU A 134 -13.13 29.83 -12.83
N LYS A 135 -13.63 29.11 -13.85
CA LYS A 135 -14.83 29.53 -14.61
C LYS A 135 -16.09 29.49 -13.72
N VAL A 136 -16.26 28.46 -12.91
CA VAL A 136 -17.38 28.34 -11.95
C VAL A 136 -17.30 29.40 -10.86
N GLU A 137 -16.11 29.63 -10.27
CA GLU A 137 -15.92 30.68 -9.27
C GLU A 137 -16.24 32.06 -9.85
N LYS A 138 -15.73 32.36 -11.06
CA LYS A 138 -16.05 33.60 -11.77
C LYS A 138 -17.56 33.76 -12.00
N ALA A 139 -18.25 32.70 -12.42
CA ALA A 139 -19.71 32.73 -12.59
C ALA A 139 -20.41 33.05 -11.26
N LEU A 140 -20.09 32.33 -10.19
CA LEU A 140 -20.63 32.55 -8.84
C LEU A 140 -20.37 33.97 -8.31
N ILE A 141 -19.18 34.53 -8.54
CA ILE A 141 -18.87 35.92 -8.17
C ILE A 141 -19.73 36.90 -9.00
N THR A 142 -19.89 36.68 -10.30
CA THR A 142 -20.76 37.54 -11.13
C THR A 142 -22.23 37.43 -10.74
N ASP A 143 -22.71 36.26 -10.34
CA ASP A 143 -24.11 36.08 -9.97
C ASP A 143 -24.39 36.63 -8.56
N ARG A 144 -23.44 36.50 -7.63
CA ARG A 144 -23.49 37.22 -6.34
C ARG A 144 -23.52 38.74 -6.53
N SER A 145 -22.68 39.29 -7.42
CA SER A 145 -22.67 40.74 -7.66
C SER A 145 -23.93 41.24 -8.38
N LYS A 146 -24.49 40.44 -9.31
CA LYS A 146 -25.81 40.70 -9.91
C LYS A 146 -26.91 40.69 -8.84
N ALA A 147 -26.95 39.67 -7.98
CA ALA A 147 -27.95 39.52 -6.92
C ALA A 147 -27.90 40.68 -5.90
N GLN A 148 -26.70 41.10 -5.49
CA GLN A 148 -26.53 42.31 -4.66
C GLN A 148 -27.01 43.57 -5.40
N ALA A 149 -26.72 43.68 -6.69
CA ALA A 149 -27.17 44.82 -7.49
C ALA A 149 -28.68 44.82 -7.76
N THR A 150 -29.37 43.67 -7.79
CA THR A 150 -30.84 43.62 -7.83
C THR A 150 -31.43 43.93 -6.47
N GLU A 151 -30.90 43.36 -5.38
CA GLU A 151 -31.36 43.64 -4.01
C GLU A 151 -31.26 45.14 -3.66
N LEU A 152 -30.17 45.80 -4.03
CA LEU A 152 -30.00 47.25 -3.84
C LEU A 152 -30.95 48.08 -4.71
N ARG A 153 -31.25 47.65 -5.95
CA ARG A 153 -32.26 48.30 -6.80
C ARG A 153 -33.65 48.18 -6.20
N GLU A 154 -34.08 46.98 -5.82
CA GLU A 154 -35.40 46.78 -5.22
C GLU A 154 -35.54 47.52 -3.87
N LYS A 155 -34.47 47.65 -3.08
CA LYS A 155 -34.48 48.47 -1.85
C LYS A 155 -34.68 49.95 -2.17
N ALA A 156 -34.04 50.46 -3.23
CA ALA A 156 -34.24 51.84 -3.69
C ALA A 156 -35.65 52.05 -4.28
N GLU A 157 -36.19 51.08 -5.02
CA GLU A 157 -37.55 51.11 -5.56
C GLU A 157 -38.59 51.11 -4.43
N ARG A 158 -38.49 50.19 -3.46
CA ARG A 158 -39.36 50.18 -2.26
C ARG A 158 -39.26 51.48 -1.44
N ALA A 159 -38.09 52.11 -1.37
CA ALA A 159 -37.93 53.41 -0.72
C ALA A 159 -38.62 54.53 -1.50
N ASN A 160 -38.50 54.54 -2.82
CA ASN A 160 -39.20 55.48 -3.71
C ASN A 160 -40.73 55.28 -3.67
N GLU A 161 -41.21 54.04 -3.58
CA GLU A 161 -42.63 53.72 -3.42
C GLU A 161 -43.18 54.24 -2.09
N ARG A 162 -42.46 54.04 -0.99
CA ARG A 162 -42.83 54.60 0.33
C ARG A 162 -42.84 56.13 0.31
N ALA A 163 -41.84 56.76 -0.32
CA ALA A 163 -41.82 58.21 -0.47
C ALA A 163 -43.02 58.73 -1.27
N ARG A 164 -43.38 58.06 -2.37
CA ARG A 164 -44.58 58.37 -3.16
C ARG A 164 -45.88 58.14 -2.38
N ALA A 165 -45.96 57.09 -1.56
CA ALA A 165 -47.12 56.83 -0.70
C ALA A 165 -47.30 57.95 0.34
N LEU A 166 -46.23 58.30 1.07
CA LEU A 166 -46.23 59.42 2.02
C LEU A 166 -46.58 60.76 1.34
N GLU A 167 -46.06 61.01 0.13
CA GLU A 167 -46.44 62.19 -0.66
C GLU A 167 -47.94 62.20 -1.01
N LEU A 168 -48.55 61.05 -1.29
CA LEU A 168 -49.98 60.94 -1.57
C LEU A 168 -50.83 61.09 -0.31
N GLU A 169 -50.40 60.49 0.81
CA GLU A 169 -51.03 60.65 2.12
C GLU A 169 -51.02 62.12 2.56
N LEU A 170 -49.87 62.82 2.49
CA LEU A 170 -49.77 64.25 2.79
C LEU A 170 -50.65 65.11 1.87
N LYS A 171 -50.75 64.77 0.57
CA LYS A 171 -51.66 65.46 -0.37
C LYS A 171 -53.13 65.23 -0.01
N ALA A 172 -53.50 64.03 0.45
CA ALA A 172 -54.84 63.71 0.91
C ALA A 172 -55.17 64.37 2.25
N GLU A 173 -54.22 64.44 3.19
CA GLU A 173 -54.36 65.18 4.45
C GLU A 173 -54.62 66.66 4.21
N VAL A 174 -53.88 67.29 3.28
CA VAL A 174 -54.12 68.68 2.87
C VAL A 174 -55.56 68.86 2.36
N GLN A 175 -56.03 67.99 1.45
CA GLN A 175 -57.41 68.03 0.96
C GLN A 175 -58.46 67.83 2.06
N VAL A 176 -58.21 66.94 3.03
CA VAL A 176 -59.10 66.74 4.18
C VAL A 176 -59.09 67.95 5.11
N MET A 177 -57.97 68.64 5.27
CA MET A 177 -57.88 69.87 6.06
C MET A 177 -58.56 71.05 5.36
N GLU A 178 -58.43 71.16 4.04
CA GLU A 178 -59.19 72.12 3.21
C GLU A 178 -60.70 71.87 3.34
N GLY A 179 -61.16 70.62 3.15
CA GLY A 179 -62.56 70.23 3.32
C GLY A 179 -63.09 70.47 4.75
N LYS A 180 -62.30 70.20 5.79
CA LYS A 180 -62.68 70.53 7.18
C LYS A 180 -62.82 72.03 7.42
N LEU A 181 -62.00 72.86 6.77
CA LEU A 181 -62.14 74.32 6.87
C LEU A 181 -63.41 74.80 6.16
N GLU A 182 -63.79 74.18 5.04
CA GLU A 182 -65.07 74.42 4.36
C GLU A 182 -66.27 73.96 5.19
N GLU A 183 -66.22 72.74 5.75
CA GLU A 183 -67.24 72.24 6.66
C GLU A 183 -67.36 73.09 7.93
N MET A 184 -66.27 73.65 8.47
CA MET A 184 -66.33 74.54 9.64
C MET A 184 -66.93 75.91 9.30
N ARG A 185 -66.80 76.38 8.05
CA ARG A 185 -67.56 77.54 7.57
C ARG A 185 -69.05 77.18 7.47
N ALA A 186 -69.39 76.09 6.79
CA ALA A 186 -70.77 75.61 6.67
C ALA A 186 -71.43 75.32 8.03
N ARG A 187 -70.72 74.70 8.99
CA ARG A 187 -71.24 74.47 10.35
C ARG A 187 -71.30 75.73 11.21
N ALA A 188 -70.49 76.75 10.95
CA ALA A 188 -70.69 78.06 11.58
C ALA A 188 -71.97 78.75 11.04
N GLU A 189 -72.26 78.56 9.74
CA GLU A 189 -73.53 78.99 9.12
C GLU A 189 -74.72 78.18 9.68
N GLU A 190 -74.62 76.85 9.82
CA GLU A 190 -75.68 75.97 10.35
C GLU A 190 -75.88 76.07 11.87
N ALA A 191 -74.83 76.30 12.67
CA ALA A 191 -74.93 76.50 14.11
C ALA A 191 -75.64 77.82 14.47
N SER A 192 -75.74 78.75 13.52
CA SER A 192 -76.66 79.88 13.59
C SER A 192 -78.15 79.45 13.50
N SER A 193 -78.46 78.16 13.32
CA SER A 193 -79.81 77.63 13.07
C SER A 193 -80.17 76.31 13.79
N GLY A 194 -80.26 76.34 15.13
CA GLY A 194 -81.42 75.77 15.84
C GLY A 194 -81.41 74.32 16.38
N ALA A 195 -81.40 74.22 17.71
CA ALA A 195 -82.16 73.30 18.60
C ALA A 195 -82.66 71.91 18.11
N ALA A 196 -82.11 70.82 18.69
CA ALA A 196 -82.55 69.42 18.45
C ALA A 196 -82.45 68.46 19.68
N GLY A 197 -82.84 68.89 20.89
CA GLY A 197 -82.51 68.20 22.15
C GLY A 197 -83.16 66.82 22.42
N ASP A 198 -84.38 66.54 21.97
CA ASP A 198 -85.07 65.27 22.31
C ASP A 198 -84.67 64.10 21.40
N THR A 199 -84.34 64.39 20.13
CA THR A 199 -83.70 63.44 19.23
C THR A 199 -82.29 63.10 19.72
N GLN A 200 -81.57 64.08 20.27
CA GLN A 200 -80.25 63.91 20.87
C GLN A 200 -80.30 62.93 22.07
N ALA A 201 -81.30 63.00 22.94
CA ALA A 201 -81.42 62.08 24.08
C ALA A 201 -81.64 60.60 23.69
N LYS A 202 -82.36 60.33 22.58
CA LYS A 202 -82.51 58.96 22.04
C LYS A 202 -81.24 58.48 21.37
N LEU A 203 -80.59 59.36 20.61
CA LEU A 203 -79.32 59.09 19.95
C LEU A 203 -78.21 58.76 20.98
N LEU A 204 -78.15 59.49 22.11
CA LEU A 204 -77.18 59.25 23.17
C LEU A 204 -77.28 57.84 23.79
N ARG A 205 -78.49 57.30 24.02
CA ARG A 205 -78.66 55.91 24.50
C ARG A 205 -78.24 54.86 23.47
N GLN A 206 -78.47 55.14 22.17
CA GLN A 206 -78.00 54.27 21.11
C GLN A 206 -76.46 54.31 21.00
N ILE A 207 -75.86 55.49 21.14
CA ILE A 207 -74.40 55.67 21.22
C ILE A 207 -73.83 54.89 22.41
N GLU A 208 -74.42 54.98 23.61
CA GLU A 208 -73.99 54.27 24.82
C GLU A 208 -74.10 52.74 24.68
N THR A 209 -75.18 52.25 24.05
CA THR A 209 -75.35 50.82 23.74
C THR A 209 -74.32 50.33 22.71
N LEU A 210 -74.02 51.13 21.68
CA LEU A 210 -72.97 50.82 20.71
C LEU A 210 -71.58 50.89 21.36
N GLN A 211 -71.30 51.88 22.20
CA GLN A 211 -70.03 52.03 22.91
C GLN A 211 -69.73 50.83 23.82
N THR A 212 -70.72 50.33 24.57
CA THR A 212 -70.57 49.12 25.38
C THR A 212 -70.40 47.85 24.54
N GLN A 213 -71.05 47.75 23.37
CA GLN A 213 -70.79 46.66 22.43
C GLN A 213 -69.37 46.74 21.83
N TYR A 214 -68.91 47.94 21.47
CA TYR A 214 -67.54 48.18 20.98
C TYR A 214 -66.49 47.89 22.05
N SER A 215 -66.71 48.23 23.32
CA SER A 215 -65.76 47.92 24.39
C SER A 215 -65.62 46.41 24.59
N ILE A 216 -66.73 45.68 24.72
CA ILE A 216 -66.75 44.21 24.84
C ILE A 216 -66.10 43.54 23.62
N ALA A 217 -66.39 44.04 22.41
CA ALA A 217 -65.76 43.53 21.19
C ALA A 217 -64.23 43.79 21.20
N SER A 218 -63.80 44.98 21.65
CA SER A 218 -62.37 45.32 21.73
C SER A 218 -61.61 44.47 22.76
N GLU A 219 -62.21 44.19 23.92
CA GLU A 219 -61.65 43.31 24.95
C GLU A 219 -61.55 41.85 24.43
N ASN A 220 -62.55 41.38 23.69
CA ASN A 220 -62.51 40.06 23.04
C ASN A 220 -61.37 39.98 22.02
N TRP A 221 -61.23 41.00 21.15
CA TRP A 221 -60.12 41.07 20.20
C TRP A 221 -58.76 41.14 20.89
N GLN A 222 -58.61 41.89 21.99
CA GLN A 222 -57.39 41.90 22.82
C GLN A 222 -57.12 40.53 23.47
N GLY A 223 -58.16 39.80 23.90
CA GLY A 223 -58.04 38.42 24.38
C GLY A 223 -57.53 37.47 23.28
N ILE A 224 -58.08 37.56 22.07
CA ILE A 224 -57.59 36.80 20.91
C ILE A 224 -56.15 37.19 20.57
N GLU A 225 -55.83 38.49 20.51
CA GLU A 225 -54.49 39.00 20.23
C GLU A 225 -53.46 38.49 21.25
N THR A 226 -53.74 38.59 22.56
CA THR A 226 -52.85 38.09 23.61
C THR A 226 -52.63 36.58 23.54
N THR A 227 -53.64 35.78 23.21
CA THR A 227 -53.45 34.32 23.00
C THR A 227 -52.65 34.00 21.74
N LEU A 228 -52.83 34.77 20.65
CA LEU A 228 -52.02 34.63 19.44
C LEU A 228 -50.56 35.05 19.67
N LEU A 229 -50.31 36.16 20.36
CA LEU A 229 -48.98 36.60 20.77
C LEU A 229 -48.31 35.57 21.69
N ALA A 230 -49.02 35.05 22.69
CA ALA A 230 -48.51 33.97 23.54
C ALA A 230 -48.08 32.75 22.71
N ARG A 231 -48.90 32.33 21.75
CA ARG A 231 -48.59 31.23 20.83
C ARG A 231 -47.40 31.54 19.91
N ILE A 232 -47.29 32.76 19.39
CA ILE A 232 -46.12 33.20 18.59
C ILE A 232 -44.86 33.10 19.43
N THR A 233 -44.82 33.66 20.64
CA THR A 233 -43.62 33.54 21.50
C THR A 233 -43.33 32.09 21.91
N GLY A 234 -44.33 31.22 21.96
CA GLY A 234 -44.14 29.77 22.16
C GLY A 234 -43.38 29.15 20.98
N LEU A 235 -43.89 29.35 19.76
CA LEU A 235 -43.27 28.88 18.52
C LEU A 235 -41.87 29.47 18.29
N GLU A 236 -41.64 30.73 18.67
CA GLU A 236 -40.33 31.37 18.61
C GLU A 236 -39.32 30.68 19.54
N ARG A 237 -39.71 30.35 20.78
CA ARG A 237 -38.87 29.58 21.71
C ARG A 237 -38.60 28.17 21.19
N GLU A 238 -39.62 27.45 20.72
CA GLU A 238 -39.46 26.10 20.15
C GLU A 238 -38.47 26.12 18.96
N ARG A 239 -38.53 27.14 18.11
CA ARG A 239 -37.60 27.38 17.00
C ARG A 239 -36.18 27.69 17.49
N ASP A 240 -36.02 28.55 18.50
CA ASP A 240 -34.69 28.85 19.07
C ASP A 240 -34.06 27.64 19.76
N GLU A 241 -34.84 26.85 20.50
CA GLU A 241 -34.35 25.58 21.09
C GLU A 241 -34.00 24.54 20.02
N ALA A 242 -34.76 24.46 18.92
CA ALA A 242 -34.44 23.57 17.80
C ALA A 242 -33.10 23.96 17.15
N LEU A 243 -32.86 25.26 16.92
CA LEU A 243 -31.57 25.77 16.43
C LEU A 243 -30.42 25.49 17.41
N GLN A 244 -30.65 25.62 18.72
CA GLN A 244 -29.66 25.26 19.74
C GLN A 244 -29.30 23.77 19.67
N ARG A 245 -30.29 22.88 19.70
CA ARG A 245 -30.09 21.42 19.57
C ARG A 245 -29.34 21.06 18.28
N GLU A 246 -29.72 21.66 17.16
CA GLU A 246 -29.04 21.46 15.87
C GLU A 246 -27.57 21.92 15.91
N SER A 247 -27.29 23.08 16.53
CA SER A 247 -25.93 23.60 16.68
C SER A 247 -25.06 22.72 17.59
N GLU A 248 -25.65 22.12 18.64
CA GLU A 248 -24.99 21.16 19.52
C GLU A 248 -24.71 19.84 18.81
N MET A 249 -25.66 19.31 18.03
CA MET A 249 -25.43 18.10 17.24
C MET A 249 -24.34 18.33 16.19
N ARG A 250 -24.33 19.47 15.49
CA ARG A 250 -23.22 19.86 14.61
C ARG A 250 -21.88 20.00 15.34
N ARG A 251 -21.87 20.42 16.62
CA ARG A 251 -20.65 20.43 17.44
C ARG A 251 -20.20 19.00 17.78
N LYS A 252 -21.11 18.14 18.25
CA LYS A 252 -20.83 16.72 18.56
C LYS A 252 -20.31 15.97 17.33
N ALA A 253 -20.93 16.16 16.15
CA ALA A 253 -20.48 15.58 14.90
C ALA A 253 -19.05 16.00 14.52
N ARG A 254 -18.71 17.29 14.66
CA ARG A 254 -17.32 17.78 14.45
C ARG A 254 -16.33 17.22 15.47
N GLU A 255 -16.73 17.08 16.74
CA GLU A 255 -15.90 16.46 17.76
C GLU A 255 -15.71 14.95 17.51
N ALA A 256 -16.73 14.24 17.02
CA ALA A 256 -16.65 12.84 16.62
C ALA A 256 -15.74 12.64 15.40
N ALA A 257 -15.91 13.46 14.34
CA ALA A 257 -15.03 13.45 13.18
C ALA A 257 -13.56 13.74 13.55
N ALA A 258 -13.33 14.69 14.48
CA ALA A 258 -11.98 14.97 14.99
C ALA A 258 -11.40 13.84 15.85
N ARG A 259 -12.23 12.98 16.47
CA ARG A 259 -11.78 11.75 17.16
C ARG A 259 -11.47 10.64 16.16
N ALA A 260 -12.35 10.42 15.17
CA ALA A 260 -12.12 9.46 14.10
C ALA A 260 -10.80 9.74 13.37
N LYS A 261 -10.55 11.00 12.99
CA LYS A 261 -9.28 11.38 12.36
C LYS A 261 -8.05 11.09 13.24
N ARG A 262 -8.12 11.31 14.55
CA ARG A 262 -7.01 10.95 15.45
C ARG A 262 -6.79 9.44 15.54
N GLN A 263 -7.87 8.65 15.53
CA GLN A 263 -7.79 7.20 15.50
C GLN A 263 -7.22 6.69 14.16
N GLU A 264 -7.53 7.35 13.05
CA GLU A 264 -6.89 7.11 11.75
C GLU A 264 -5.40 7.47 11.78
N GLU A 265 -5.02 8.63 12.34
CA GLU A 265 -3.63 9.04 12.53
C GLU A 265 -2.85 8.05 13.42
N GLU A 266 -3.44 7.55 14.51
CA GLU A 266 -2.89 6.50 15.38
C GLU A 266 -2.77 5.14 14.67
N LEU A 267 -3.74 4.78 13.81
CA LEU A 267 -3.72 3.57 13.01
C LEU A 267 -2.63 3.63 11.93
N GLU A 268 -2.44 4.76 11.26
CA GLU A 268 -1.33 4.95 10.32
C GLU A 268 0.03 4.95 11.04
N GLU A 269 0.14 5.56 12.22
CA GLU A 269 1.36 5.46 13.04
C GLU A 269 1.64 4.00 13.45
N ALA A 270 0.61 3.22 13.80
CA ALA A 270 0.76 1.79 14.06
C ALA A 270 1.18 1.01 12.80
N LYS A 271 0.56 1.28 11.64
CA LYS A 271 0.91 0.65 10.35
C LYS A 271 2.36 0.92 9.96
N THR A 272 2.86 2.14 10.15
CA THR A 272 4.27 2.48 9.86
C THR A 272 5.27 1.80 10.80
N LYS A 273 4.86 1.40 12.00
CA LYS A 273 5.69 0.60 12.94
C LYS A 273 5.67 -0.91 12.64
N ILE A 274 4.69 -1.43 11.92
CA ILE A 274 4.65 -2.85 11.51
C ILE A 274 5.90 -3.27 10.72
N PRO A 275 6.34 -2.58 9.63
CA PRO A 275 7.51 -3.01 8.87
C PRO A 275 8.80 -2.95 9.70
N THR A 276 9.00 -1.95 10.55
CA THR A 276 10.18 -1.88 11.42
C THR A 276 10.21 -3.04 12.42
N ILE A 277 9.07 -3.37 13.04
CA ILE A 277 8.95 -4.54 13.92
C ILE A 277 9.18 -5.85 13.14
N GLN A 278 8.74 -5.94 11.88
CA GLN A 278 9.03 -7.11 11.03
C GLN A 278 10.53 -7.23 10.68
N GLU A 279 11.22 -6.12 10.47
CA GLU A 279 12.68 -6.08 10.26
C GLU A 279 13.43 -6.48 11.54
N ASP A 280 13.02 -5.95 12.70
CA ASP A 280 13.55 -6.34 14.00
C ASP A 280 13.37 -7.84 14.24
N VAL A 281 12.16 -8.39 14.01
CA VAL A 281 11.88 -9.84 14.12
C VAL A 281 12.73 -10.67 13.16
N LYS A 282 12.96 -10.22 11.91
CA LYS A 282 13.88 -10.88 10.99
C LYS A 282 15.31 -10.85 11.53
N SER A 283 15.76 -9.72 12.08
CA SER A 283 17.10 -9.59 12.67
C SER A 283 17.27 -10.55 13.86
N TYR A 284 16.30 -10.63 14.78
CA TYR A 284 16.32 -11.54 15.92
C TYR A 284 16.29 -13.01 15.49
N ARG A 285 15.55 -13.37 14.42
CA ARG A 285 15.60 -14.72 13.83
C ARG A 285 17.00 -15.05 13.31
N THR A 286 17.62 -14.16 12.53
CA THR A 286 19.00 -14.40 12.04
C THR A 286 20.03 -14.49 13.17
N GLN A 287 19.87 -13.72 14.25
CA GLN A 287 20.70 -13.83 15.45
C GLN A 287 20.49 -15.18 16.14
N LEU A 288 19.25 -15.62 16.36
CA LEU A 288 18.94 -16.94 16.93
C LEU A 288 19.51 -18.08 16.10
N ASP A 289 19.41 -18.03 14.77
CA ASP A 289 19.96 -19.07 13.90
C ASP A 289 21.49 -19.06 13.89
N SER A 290 22.13 -17.90 14.03
CA SER A 290 23.59 -17.83 14.22
C SER A 290 24.05 -18.39 15.57
N LEU A 291 23.25 -18.20 16.63
CA LEU A 291 23.52 -18.74 17.95
C LEU A 291 23.29 -20.25 18.01
N LYS A 292 22.24 -20.75 17.34
CA LYS A 292 21.99 -22.21 17.17
C LYS A 292 23.14 -22.89 16.45
N LYS A 293 23.56 -22.37 15.29
CA LYS A 293 24.73 -22.91 14.56
C LYS A 293 25.99 -22.95 15.43
N ARG A 294 26.24 -21.89 16.20
CA ARG A 294 27.37 -21.84 17.14
C ARG A 294 27.24 -22.86 18.29
N ALA A 295 26.01 -23.15 18.74
CA ALA A 295 25.75 -24.20 19.71
C ALA A 295 25.97 -25.60 19.11
N GLU A 296 25.43 -25.88 17.92
CA GLU A 296 25.65 -27.12 17.16
C GLU A 296 27.14 -27.36 16.88
N GLU A 297 27.89 -26.31 16.47
CA GLU A 297 29.34 -26.36 16.30
C GLU A 297 30.04 -26.73 17.61
N ALA A 298 29.68 -26.10 18.73
CA ALA A 298 30.24 -26.36 20.05
C ALA A 298 29.89 -27.77 20.59
N GLU A 299 28.67 -28.25 20.37
CA GLU A 299 28.23 -29.61 20.68
C GLU A 299 29.01 -30.63 19.84
N SER A 300 29.21 -30.38 18.54
CA SER A 300 30.03 -31.23 17.68
C SER A 300 31.49 -31.26 18.11
N ALA A 301 32.02 -30.15 18.62
CA ALA A 301 33.38 -30.06 19.16
C ALA A 301 33.50 -30.81 20.49
N LEU A 302 32.50 -30.71 21.36
CA LEU A 302 32.42 -31.46 22.61
C LEU A 302 32.32 -32.96 22.34
N ALA A 303 31.47 -33.40 21.41
CA ALA A 303 31.34 -34.80 21.00
C ALA A 303 32.65 -35.39 20.45
N LYS A 304 33.40 -34.61 19.65
CA LYS A 304 34.74 -35.00 19.19
C LYS A 304 35.72 -35.11 20.37
N ALA A 305 35.74 -34.12 21.27
CA ALA A 305 36.61 -34.14 22.44
C ALA A 305 36.30 -35.29 23.40
N THR A 306 35.03 -35.65 23.61
CA THR A 306 34.64 -36.83 24.40
C THR A 306 35.05 -38.13 23.72
N ALA A 307 34.86 -38.25 22.40
CA ALA A 307 35.29 -39.43 21.65
C ALA A 307 36.82 -39.61 21.64
N ASP A 308 37.58 -38.51 21.53
CA ASP A 308 39.05 -38.55 21.59
C ASP A 308 39.57 -38.84 23.01
N PHE A 309 38.92 -38.30 24.05
CA PHE A 309 39.19 -38.67 25.43
C PHE A 309 38.89 -40.16 25.71
N GLU A 310 37.80 -40.68 25.15
CA GLU A 310 37.40 -42.08 25.32
C GLU A 310 38.37 -43.03 24.57
N LYS A 311 38.83 -42.66 23.37
CA LYS A 311 39.95 -43.36 22.70
C LYS A 311 41.24 -43.34 23.52
N GLN A 312 41.59 -42.20 24.12
CA GLN A 312 42.77 -42.09 25.00
C GLN A 312 42.62 -42.97 26.24
N LYS A 313 41.42 -43.01 26.85
CA LYS A 313 41.09 -43.88 27.97
C LYS A 313 41.21 -45.35 27.58
N GLN A 314 40.64 -45.77 26.46
CA GLN A 314 40.75 -47.14 25.94
C GLN A 314 42.20 -47.51 25.62
N ALA A 315 42.98 -46.60 25.01
CA ALA A 315 44.40 -46.83 24.73
C ALA A 315 45.22 -46.97 26.02
N TRP A 316 44.93 -46.17 27.06
CA TRP A 316 45.56 -46.29 28.37
C TRP A 316 45.14 -47.55 29.13
N GLU A 317 43.88 -47.97 29.02
CA GLU A 317 43.37 -49.23 29.57
C GLU A 317 44.05 -50.43 28.88
N ALA A 318 44.17 -50.41 27.54
CA ALA A 318 44.90 -51.41 26.78
C ALA A 318 46.41 -51.44 27.08
N GLU A 319 47.07 -50.28 27.21
CA GLU A 319 48.48 -50.20 27.62
C GLU A 319 48.67 -50.74 29.05
N LYS A 320 47.73 -50.48 29.95
CA LYS A 320 47.72 -51.00 31.32
C LYS A 320 47.51 -52.51 31.34
N GLU A 321 46.62 -53.05 30.52
CA GLU A 321 46.42 -54.50 30.36
C GLU A 321 47.64 -55.16 29.72
N GLU A 322 48.26 -54.56 28.70
CA GLU A 322 49.53 -55.05 28.12
C GLU A 322 50.64 -55.08 29.19
N ARG A 323 50.76 -54.02 30.00
CA ARG A 323 51.71 -54.00 31.13
C ARG A 323 51.42 -55.09 32.16
N GLN A 324 50.15 -55.32 32.51
CA GLN A 324 49.75 -56.40 33.43
C GLN A 324 50.00 -57.80 32.86
N LEU A 325 49.83 -58.00 31.54
CA LEU A 325 50.15 -59.25 30.85
C LEU A 325 51.67 -59.48 30.67
N ARG A 326 52.44 -58.38 30.64
CA ARG A 326 53.91 -58.39 30.54
C ARG A 326 54.60 -58.51 31.91
N GLU A 327 53.88 -58.28 33.01
CA GLU A 327 54.35 -58.55 34.37
C GLU A 327 54.21 -60.03 34.74
N VAL A 328 55.35 -60.71 34.88
CA VAL A 328 55.45 -62.03 35.51
C VAL A 328 55.03 -61.91 36.98
N PRO A 329 54.23 -62.84 37.55
CA PRO A 329 53.70 -62.71 38.91
C PRO A 329 54.75 -62.97 39.99
N GLU A 330 55.57 -61.96 40.28
CA GLU A 330 56.45 -61.91 41.47
C GLU A 330 55.80 -61.10 42.61
N ARG A 331 56.04 -61.53 43.84
CA ARG A 331 55.35 -61.07 45.06
C ARG A 331 55.69 -59.63 45.48
N PRO A 332 54.82 -58.95 46.26
CA PRO A 332 54.99 -57.55 46.63
C PRO A 332 56.19 -57.31 47.55
N ARG A 333 56.95 -56.24 47.29
CA ARG A 333 58.06 -55.78 48.15
C ARG A 333 57.76 -54.45 48.83
N SER A 334 57.37 -54.58 50.10
CA SER A 334 57.54 -53.65 51.22
C SER A 334 58.28 -52.32 50.95
N TRP A 335 57.57 -51.20 51.10
CA TRP A 335 58.14 -49.85 51.26
C TRP A 335 57.57 -49.06 52.46
N LEU A 336 56.84 -49.73 53.36
CA LEU A 336 56.59 -49.24 54.72
C LEU A 336 57.19 -50.21 55.73
N GLU A 337 58.05 -49.68 56.61
CA GLU A 337 58.02 -49.80 58.08
C GLU A 337 59.45 -49.78 58.68
N GLY A 338 59.78 -48.79 59.52
CA GLY A 338 61.15 -48.61 60.07
C GLY A 338 61.54 -47.21 60.59
N ILE A 339 60.68 -46.58 61.39
CA ILE A 339 60.86 -45.25 62.07
C ILE A 339 61.82 -45.41 63.28
N PRO A 340 62.78 -44.49 63.61
CA PRO A 340 62.49 -43.33 64.49
C PRO A 340 63.41 -42.08 64.52
N GLY A 341 62.79 -40.89 64.67
CA GLY A 341 63.04 -39.94 65.78
C GLY A 341 64.29 -39.04 65.85
N GLY A 342 64.10 -37.72 65.67
CA GLY A 342 64.55 -36.70 66.65
C GLY A 342 65.68 -35.70 66.29
N SER A 343 65.32 -34.40 66.21
CA SER A 343 66.13 -33.17 66.50
C SER A 343 67.40 -32.90 65.64
N PHE A 344 67.80 -31.68 65.22
CA PHE A 344 67.80 -30.37 65.88
C PHE A 344 67.70 -29.16 64.92
N LEU A 345 66.85 -28.20 65.29
CA LEU A 345 66.95 -26.71 65.23
C LEU A 345 67.36 -25.87 63.97
N LYS A 346 66.47 -24.89 63.72
CA LYS A 346 66.46 -23.60 62.96
C LYS A 346 67.74 -22.70 63.06
N PRO A 347 67.96 -21.65 62.19
CA PRO A 347 66.94 -20.64 61.79
C PRO A 347 67.00 -19.93 60.40
N GLU A 348 65.88 -19.23 60.10
CA GLU A 348 65.67 -17.98 59.32
C GLU A 348 66.46 -17.67 58.03
N SER A 349 65.78 -17.66 56.87
CA SER A 349 65.58 -16.44 56.02
C SER A 349 64.87 -16.71 54.67
N ARG A 350 64.33 -15.62 54.10
CA ARG A 350 63.53 -15.45 52.85
C ARG A 350 64.28 -15.79 51.53
N PRO A 351 63.63 -15.85 50.33
CA PRO A 351 62.31 -15.26 49.97
C PRO A 351 61.28 -16.19 49.30
N ALA A 352 60.06 -15.67 49.12
CA ALA A 352 58.87 -16.39 48.68
C ALA A 352 58.51 -16.15 47.21
N SER A 353 58.04 -17.21 46.53
CA SER A 353 57.25 -17.17 45.28
C SER A 353 56.41 -18.47 45.20
N PRO A 354 55.28 -18.48 44.46
CA PRO A 354 54.04 -19.04 45.00
C PRO A 354 53.76 -20.51 44.63
N GLN A 355 53.11 -21.23 45.55
CA GLN A 355 52.48 -22.51 45.23
C GLN A 355 51.02 -22.33 44.80
N LEU A 356 50.62 -23.11 43.79
CA LEU A 356 49.25 -23.25 43.33
C LEU A 356 48.42 -24.01 44.38
N THR A 357 47.16 -23.63 44.54
CA THR A 357 46.12 -24.44 45.19
C THR A 357 45.02 -24.81 44.21
N THR A 358 44.40 -25.96 44.47
CA THR A 358 43.44 -26.65 43.59
C THR A 358 42.05 -26.00 43.55
N PRO A 359 41.24 -26.27 42.50
CA PRO A 359 40.06 -25.46 42.20
C PRO A 359 38.81 -25.87 42.99
N GLN A 360 37.92 -24.90 43.21
CA GLN A 360 36.53 -25.13 43.59
C GLN A 360 35.58 -24.41 42.64
N ARG A 361 34.51 -25.12 42.28
CA ARG A 361 33.39 -24.64 41.46
C ARG A 361 32.82 -23.33 42.00
N THR A 362 32.62 -22.36 41.12
CA THR A 362 31.55 -21.37 41.23
C THR A 362 30.84 -21.24 39.89
N PHE A 363 29.51 -21.24 39.92
CA PHE A 363 28.69 -20.87 38.76
C PHE A 363 28.62 -19.34 38.71
N SER A 364 28.80 -18.75 37.53
CA SER A 364 28.43 -17.35 37.29
C SER A 364 27.97 -17.19 35.84
N THR A 365 26.66 -17.24 35.67
CA THR A 365 25.96 -16.68 34.51
C THR A 365 26.09 -15.16 34.58
N ASP A 366 26.73 -14.54 33.61
CA ASP A 366 26.62 -13.09 33.34
C ASP A 366 27.09 -12.77 31.90
N PHE A 367 26.26 -13.11 30.91
CA PHE A 367 26.39 -12.59 29.55
C PHE A 367 25.02 -12.38 28.89
N LEU A 368 24.19 -11.52 29.50
CA LEU A 368 23.01 -10.93 28.87
C LEU A 368 22.96 -9.44 29.16
N GLY A 369 23.43 -8.64 28.21
CA GLY A 369 23.36 -7.18 28.28
C GLY A 369 21.95 -6.67 28.05
N ILE A 370 21.17 -6.50 29.12
CA ILE A 370 19.92 -5.74 29.10
C ILE A 370 19.96 -4.73 30.24
N SER A 371 20.13 -3.45 29.92
CA SER A 371 20.08 -2.34 30.88
C SER A 371 19.14 -1.25 30.39
N ILE A 372 17.96 -1.21 31.00
CA ILE A 372 16.95 -0.16 30.82
C ILE A 372 17.45 1.13 31.49
N PRO A 373 17.46 2.30 30.82
CA PRO A 373 17.89 3.54 31.44
C PRO A 373 16.74 4.28 32.13
N ALA A 374 16.81 4.40 33.45
CA ALA A 374 15.98 5.33 34.23
C ALA A 374 16.80 6.58 34.62
N ASN A 375 16.60 7.65 33.86
CA ASN A 375 16.62 9.07 34.24
C ASN A 375 17.54 9.55 35.40
N LYS A 376 18.63 10.28 35.08
CA LYS A 376 18.99 11.59 35.72
C LYS A 376 20.27 12.25 35.17
N LEU A 377 20.08 13.36 34.45
CA LEU A 377 20.80 14.65 34.58
C LEU A 377 22.33 14.66 34.89
N ARG A 378 23.16 14.90 33.86
CA ARG A 378 24.16 16.02 33.86
C ARG A 378 24.79 16.28 32.48
N LYS A 379 25.34 17.49 32.32
CA LYS A 379 25.94 18.07 31.10
C LYS A 379 27.43 17.75 31.00
N ALA A 380 27.97 17.60 29.78
CA ALA A 380 29.06 18.43 29.21
C ALA A 380 29.83 17.73 28.05
N SER A 381 30.15 18.55 27.05
CA SER A 381 30.71 18.30 25.72
C SER A 381 32.23 18.05 25.62
N GLY A 382 32.65 17.34 24.56
CA GLY A 382 33.99 17.38 23.92
C GLY A 382 34.49 16.00 23.42
N PRO A 383 35.54 15.88 22.56
CA PRO A 383 36.27 16.94 21.84
C PRO A 383 36.61 16.67 20.34
N SER A 384 37.14 17.74 19.74
CA SER A 384 38.03 17.95 18.56
C SER A 384 38.79 16.82 17.82
N SER A 385 38.94 16.99 16.51
CA SER A 385 40.23 17.14 15.73
C SER A 385 39.84 17.46 14.26
N LYS A 386 40.25 18.55 13.57
CA LYS A 386 41.57 19.11 13.19
C LYS A 386 42.42 18.26 12.25
N SER A 387 42.40 18.62 10.96
CA SER A 387 43.59 18.73 10.10
C SER A 387 43.44 19.95 9.17
N ASP A 388 44.56 20.54 8.77
CA ASP A 388 44.68 21.83 8.07
C ASP A 388 45.04 21.64 6.58
N ALA A 389 44.76 22.69 5.78
CA ALA A 389 45.68 23.33 4.81
C ALA A 389 45.12 23.63 3.40
N GLY A 390 44.85 24.93 3.15
CA GLY A 390 45.50 25.68 2.06
C GLY A 390 44.87 25.71 0.65
N GLY A 391 44.60 26.94 0.15
CA GLY A 391 44.89 27.27 -1.26
C GLY A 391 43.83 28.01 -2.10
N ALA A 392 43.83 29.35 -2.04
CA ALA A 392 43.58 30.30 -3.14
C ALA A 392 42.23 30.33 -3.94
N ALA A 393 41.46 31.39 -3.67
CA ALA A 393 40.95 32.40 -4.62
C ALA A 393 40.11 32.01 -5.86
N PHE A 394 38.82 32.37 -5.83
CA PHE A 394 38.20 33.25 -6.84
C PHE A 394 37.06 34.09 -6.21
N GLU A 395 36.70 35.22 -6.81
CA GLU A 395 35.91 36.30 -6.19
C GLU A 395 34.40 36.32 -6.53
N SER A 396 33.66 37.14 -5.77
CA SER A 396 32.44 37.87 -6.18
C SER A 396 31.09 37.13 -6.34
N ARG A 397 30.27 37.10 -5.27
CA ARG A 397 29.23 38.14 -5.01
C ARG A 397 28.51 37.97 -3.66
N MET A 398 27.97 39.08 -3.14
CA MET A 398 27.45 39.26 -1.76
C MET A 398 26.08 38.61 -1.47
N PRO A 399 25.85 38.17 -0.23
CA PRO A 399 24.55 38.18 0.44
C PRO A 399 24.46 39.30 1.50
N PHE A 400 23.32 39.99 1.61
CA PHE A 400 23.08 41.01 2.66
C PHE A 400 22.26 40.48 3.85
N SER A 401 22.49 41.05 5.02
CA SER A 401 22.04 40.54 6.33
C SER A 401 21.27 41.59 7.15
N ARG A 402 20.12 41.16 7.71
CA ARG A 402 19.53 41.48 9.04
C ARG A 402 19.50 42.94 9.60
N ARG A 403 18.26 43.49 9.72
CA ARG A 403 17.63 44.21 10.89
C ARG A 403 18.30 45.53 11.44
N PRO A 404 17.71 46.32 12.41
CA PRO A 404 16.50 46.13 13.25
C PRO A 404 15.51 47.34 13.46
N SER A 405 14.36 47.04 14.12
CA SER A 405 13.56 47.84 15.12
C SER A 405 13.08 49.30 14.93
N ALA A 406 11.77 49.52 15.14
CA ALA A 406 11.15 50.75 15.72
C ALA A 406 9.74 50.47 16.34
N GLN A 407 9.22 51.36 17.19
CA GLN A 407 8.02 51.19 18.06
C GLN A 407 6.76 51.98 17.60
N PRO A 408 5.56 51.74 18.19
CA PRO A 408 4.30 52.42 17.86
C PRO A 408 3.96 53.63 18.78
N PRO A 409 3.01 54.50 18.40
CA PRO A 409 2.50 55.57 19.27
C PRO A 409 1.18 55.20 19.99
N SER A 410 1.03 55.73 21.19
CA SER A 410 -0.14 55.63 22.09
C SER A 410 -0.97 56.93 22.12
N GLY A 411 -2.28 56.86 22.42
CA GLY A 411 -3.10 58.05 22.69
C GLY A 411 -4.49 57.76 23.27
N ARG A 412 -4.64 57.92 24.59
CA ARG A 412 -5.91 57.95 25.36
C ARG A 412 -6.16 59.40 25.83
N PRO A 413 -7.36 59.83 26.27
CA PRO A 413 -7.76 59.62 27.68
C PRO A 413 -9.29 59.48 27.93
N THR A 414 -9.71 59.45 29.19
CA THR A 414 -11.10 59.31 29.69
C THR A 414 -11.33 60.15 30.96
N LEU A 415 -12.61 60.43 31.32
CA LEU A 415 -13.15 61.27 32.44
C LEU A 415 -13.17 62.80 32.14
N ASN A 416 -14.13 63.64 32.63
CA ASN A 416 -14.94 63.58 33.87
C ASN A 416 -16.32 64.35 33.83
N SER A 417 -17.16 64.14 34.86
CA SER A 417 -18.22 65.01 35.48
C SER A 417 -19.56 65.42 34.81
N ASN A 418 -20.68 64.74 35.22
CA ASN A 418 -22.00 65.16 35.80
C ASN A 418 -22.69 66.54 35.52
N PRO A 419 -24.00 66.75 35.87
CA PRO A 419 -25.08 65.82 36.32
C PRO A 419 -26.48 66.03 35.65
N SER A 420 -27.46 65.12 35.88
CA SER A 420 -28.89 65.38 36.27
C SER A 420 -29.85 64.21 35.96
N GLY A 421 -30.82 63.93 36.85
CA GLY A 421 -32.02 63.12 36.52
C GLY A 421 -32.19 61.77 37.26
N SER A 422 -32.95 61.80 38.36
CA SER A 422 -33.61 60.67 39.07
C SER A 422 -34.19 59.53 38.20
N GLY A 423 -34.27 58.26 38.61
CA GLY A 423 -33.82 57.61 39.86
C GLY A 423 -34.67 56.36 40.24
N ILE A 424 -34.14 55.53 41.16
CA ILE A 424 -34.91 54.73 42.15
C ILE A 424 -35.76 53.53 41.61
N PHE A 425 -35.25 52.29 41.70
CA PHE A 425 -35.63 51.24 42.71
C PHE A 425 -35.40 49.77 42.27
N SER A 426 -35.03 48.92 43.24
CA SER A 426 -35.02 47.45 43.26
C SER A 426 -34.62 46.98 44.67
N PRO A 427 -34.87 45.71 45.11
CA PRO A 427 -35.74 44.67 44.56
C PRO A 427 -37.04 44.60 45.43
N PRO A 428 -37.39 43.63 46.31
CA PRO A 428 -36.81 42.32 46.72
C PRO A 428 -37.65 41.09 46.24
N SER A 429 -37.35 39.90 46.77
CA SER A 429 -38.08 38.63 46.59
C SER A 429 -38.21 37.92 47.96
N VAL A 430 -39.38 37.35 48.31
CA VAL A 430 -39.53 36.47 49.50
C VAL A 430 -40.81 35.58 49.48
N PHE A 431 -40.64 34.32 49.93
CA PHE A 431 -41.59 33.35 50.52
C PHE A 431 -42.74 32.64 49.72
N SER A 432 -42.70 31.29 49.79
CA SER A 432 -43.81 30.30 49.70
C SER A 432 -44.43 30.06 51.11
N PRO A 433 -45.39 29.13 51.40
CA PRO A 433 -46.08 28.06 50.62
C PRO A 433 -47.64 28.18 50.65
N THR A 434 -48.49 27.26 50.16
CA THR A 434 -48.93 25.95 50.75
C THR A 434 -49.72 25.06 49.76
N SER A 435 -49.98 23.79 50.16
CA SER A 435 -50.97 22.76 49.75
C SER A 435 -52.29 23.26 49.11
N ASP A 436 -53.08 22.49 48.33
CA ASP A 436 -53.46 21.06 48.50
C ASP A 436 -54.03 20.41 47.20
N ALA A 437 -54.27 19.09 47.20
CA ALA A 437 -54.97 18.33 46.13
C ALA A 437 -56.41 17.93 46.59
N PRO A 438 -57.21 17.01 45.96
CA PRO A 438 -57.17 16.26 44.69
C PRO A 438 -58.56 16.39 43.93
N PRO A 439 -59.12 15.45 43.11
CA PRO A 439 -58.60 14.21 42.52
C PRO A 439 -58.82 13.98 41.00
N SER A 440 -58.07 13.02 40.47
CA SER A 440 -58.24 12.39 39.14
C SER A 440 -59.30 11.28 39.17
N HIS A 441 -59.93 10.98 38.01
CA HIS A 441 -60.45 9.65 37.64
C HIS A 441 -60.46 9.48 36.11
N TYR A 442 -59.49 8.73 35.55
CA TYR A 442 -59.64 7.92 34.33
C TYR A 442 -58.58 6.79 34.36
N PRO A 443 -58.94 5.52 34.08
CA PRO A 443 -58.00 4.39 34.17
C PRO A 443 -57.43 3.95 32.81
N GLY A 444 -56.26 3.30 32.84
CA GLY A 444 -56.00 2.15 31.94
C GLY A 444 -54.76 2.16 31.03
N GLY A 445 -53.57 1.94 31.60
CA GLY A 445 -52.41 1.34 30.92
C GLY A 445 -51.63 2.21 29.90
N GLY A 446 -50.32 2.02 29.73
CA GLY A 446 -49.39 1.17 30.47
C GLY A 446 -48.03 1.03 29.77
N ALA A 447 -46.94 1.29 30.53
CA ALA A 447 -45.53 0.97 30.25
C ALA A 447 -44.81 1.65 29.05
N GLY A 448 -43.48 1.84 29.22
CA GLY A 448 -42.53 1.96 28.11
C GLY A 448 -41.77 3.28 27.99
N ALA A 449 -40.79 3.53 28.88
CA ALA A 449 -39.79 4.57 28.64
C ALA A 449 -38.78 4.12 27.56
N GLY A 450 -38.37 5.00 26.65
CA GLY A 450 -37.39 4.70 25.60
C GLY A 450 -36.91 5.94 24.85
N HIS A 451 -35.60 6.18 24.90
CA HIS A 451 -34.84 7.32 24.37
C HIS A 451 -35.17 7.75 22.91
N PRO A 452 -35.03 9.06 22.59
CA PRO A 452 -35.09 9.55 21.22
C PRO A 452 -33.72 9.51 20.51
N LEU A 453 -33.77 9.07 19.25
CA LEU A 453 -32.99 9.51 18.08
C LEU A 453 -31.45 9.37 18.08
N ASP A 454 -30.96 8.62 17.09
CA ASP A 454 -29.74 8.89 16.33
C ASP A 454 -29.91 8.32 14.90
N MET A 455 -28.94 8.62 14.03
CA MET A 455 -28.74 8.12 12.67
C MET A 455 -29.39 8.87 11.49
N GLU A 456 -28.55 9.72 10.92
CA GLU A 456 -28.59 10.43 9.65
C GLU A 456 -29.07 9.62 8.42
N ASP A 457 -29.68 10.36 7.50
CA ASP A 457 -29.96 9.96 6.12
C ASP A 457 -28.67 10.08 5.28
N GLN A 458 -28.26 9.00 4.61
CA GLN A 458 -27.01 8.95 3.84
C GLN A 458 -27.33 8.64 2.37
N ARG A 459 -27.62 9.71 1.60
CA ARG A 459 -27.76 9.64 0.14
C ARG A 459 -26.41 9.40 -0.51
N GLY A 460 -26.26 8.26 -1.16
CA GLY A 460 -25.38 8.10 -2.31
C GLY A 460 -26.22 8.11 -3.57
N ASP A 461 -25.95 9.04 -4.49
CA ASP A 461 -26.35 8.88 -5.89
C ASP A 461 -25.42 7.83 -6.52
N ASP A 462 -25.96 6.94 -7.35
CA ASP A 462 -25.16 6.33 -8.40
C ASP A 462 -26.02 5.97 -9.63
N ALA A 463 -25.40 6.05 -10.80
CA ALA A 463 -26.07 6.02 -12.10
C ALA A 463 -26.38 4.59 -12.60
N PHE A 464 -27.29 4.45 -13.57
CA PHE A 464 -26.89 4.01 -14.92
C PHE A 464 -28.02 4.21 -15.97
N ASP A 465 -27.61 4.59 -17.20
CA ASP A 465 -28.47 4.67 -18.40
C ASP A 465 -28.43 3.34 -19.17
N SER A 466 -29.58 2.83 -19.62
CA SER A 466 -29.62 1.77 -20.63
C SER A 466 -30.96 1.74 -21.37
N GLY A 467 -30.96 2.24 -22.59
CA GLY A 467 -32.12 2.19 -23.49
C GLY A 467 -32.13 0.95 -24.39
N SER A 468 -33.24 0.20 -24.41
CA SER A 468 -33.72 -0.48 -25.63
C SER A 468 -35.18 -0.94 -25.58
N ARG A 469 -36.03 -0.15 -26.24
CA ARG A 469 -36.86 -0.53 -27.39
C ARG A 469 -37.73 -1.83 -27.33
N ALA A 470 -39.04 -1.59 -27.45
CA ALA A 470 -40.12 -2.42 -28.04
C ALA A 470 -40.99 -3.29 -27.09
N GLY A 471 -42.30 -3.24 -27.34
CA GLY A 471 -43.34 -4.05 -26.69
C GLY A 471 -44.30 -3.21 -25.86
N GLY A 472 -45.38 -2.70 -26.46
CA GLY A 472 -46.35 -1.85 -25.76
C GLY A 472 -47.52 -2.62 -25.13
N ILE A 473 -48.27 -1.94 -24.27
CA ILE A 473 -49.74 -1.92 -24.24
C ILE A 473 -50.20 -0.66 -23.46
N ILE A 474 -51.37 -0.15 -23.83
CA ILE A 474 -51.94 1.13 -23.41
C ILE A 474 -52.71 0.99 -22.08
N ILE A 475 -52.63 1.98 -21.19
CA ILE A 475 -53.73 2.60 -20.40
C ILE A 475 -53.14 3.78 -19.58
N GLY A 476 -53.98 4.74 -19.15
CA GLY A 476 -53.61 6.05 -18.58
C GLY A 476 -52.63 6.04 -17.39
N GLU A 477 -52.06 7.18 -16.99
CA GLU A 477 -52.67 8.53 -16.99
C GLU A 477 -51.76 9.65 -17.52
N ARG A 478 -52.37 10.79 -17.85
CA ARG A 478 -51.66 11.97 -18.39
C ARG A 478 -51.06 12.80 -17.26
N SER A 479 -49.75 13.04 -17.32
CA SER A 479 -49.12 14.17 -16.63
C SER A 479 -49.79 15.48 -17.04
N ALA A 480 -50.32 16.23 -16.08
CA ALA A 480 -50.96 17.52 -16.35
C ALA A 480 -49.89 18.62 -16.55
N SER A 481 -49.78 19.10 -17.79
CA SER A 481 -48.94 20.24 -18.17
C SER A 481 -49.42 21.56 -17.54
N PRO A 482 -48.53 22.50 -17.16
CA PRO A 482 -48.87 23.74 -16.45
C PRO A 482 -49.49 24.84 -17.35
N GLN A 483 -50.40 24.47 -18.26
CA GLN A 483 -51.01 25.38 -19.24
C GLN A 483 -52.55 25.46 -19.13
N GLN A 484 -53.18 24.77 -18.19
CA GLN A 484 -54.64 24.80 -17.99
C GLN A 484 -55.16 25.92 -17.05
N MET A 485 -54.30 26.83 -16.57
CA MET A 485 -54.74 27.92 -15.67
C MET A 485 -55.58 29.02 -16.34
N LEU A 486 -55.69 29.04 -17.67
CA LEU A 486 -56.27 30.16 -18.44
C LEU A 486 -57.68 29.92 -18.99
N GLN A 487 -58.26 28.73 -18.83
CA GLN A 487 -59.49 28.35 -19.57
C GLN A 487 -60.65 27.82 -18.70
N ASP A 488 -60.68 28.17 -17.40
CA ASP A 488 -61.82 27.85 -16.50
C ASP A 488 -62.58 29.11 -16.02
N MET A 489 -62.32 30.28 -16.63
CA MET A 489 -63.07 31.52 -16.34
C MET A 489 -64.42 31.63 -17.08
N VAL A 490 -64.84 30.60 -17.83
CA VAL A 490 -66.03 30.66 -18.70
C VAL A 490 -67.01 29.52 -18.41
N SER A 491 -67.43 29.40 -17.15
CA SER A 491 -68.68 28.73 -16.77
C SER A 491 -69.68 29.76 -16.26
N VAL A 492 -70.34 30.47 -17.18
CA VAL A 492 -71.44 31.40 -16.88
C VAL A 492 -72.75 30.62 -16.83
N SER A 493 -73.27 30.31 -15.64
CA SER A 493 -74.64 29.79 -15.51
C SER A 493 -75.25 29.93 -14.09
N THR A 494 -75.64 31.15 -13.70
CA THR A 494 -76.74 31.46 -12.75
C THR A 494 -76.98 32.98 -12.66
N VAL A 495 -77.70 33.54 -13.62
CA VAL A 495 -78.11 34.96 -13.61
C VAL A 495 -79.30 35.15 -12.66
N ALA A 496 -79.05 35.11 -11.34
CA ALA A 496 -80.08 35.34 -10.32
C ALA A 496 -79.59 35.80 -8.93
N ALA A 497 -78.27 35.99 -8.72
CA ALA A 497 -77.73 36.37 -7.42
C ALA A 497 -76.76 37.56 -7.53
N GLY A 498 -76.86 38.51 -6.60
CA GLY A 498 -76.12 39.78 -6.63
C GLY A 498 -74.60 39.63 -6.45
N PRO A 499 -73.82 40.70 -6.71
CA PRO A 499 -72.35 40.65 -6.75
C PRO A 499 -71.68 40.07 -5.50
N SER A 500 -72.27 40.25 -4.31
CA SER A 500 -71.80 39.66 -3.05
C SER A 500 -71.93 38.15 -3.01
N VAL A 501 -73.02 37.58 -3.55
CA VAL A 501 -73.24 36.13 -3.59
C VAL A 501 -72.28 35.46 -4.57
N GLN A 502 -71.98 36.09 -5.72
CA GLN A 502 -71.00 35.58 -6.67
C GLN A 502 -69.58 35.53 -6.07
N LEU A 503 -69.21 36.49 -5.22
CA LEU A 503 -67.94 36.44 -4.49
C LEU A 503 -67.93 35.31 -3.47
N VAL A 504 -69.01 35.16 -2.67
CA VAL A 504 -69.15 34.06 -1.70
C VAL A 504 -69.13 32.69 -2.40
N GLU A 505 -69.77 32.55 -3.55
CA GLU A 505 -69.78 31.33 -4.34
C GLU A 505 -68.37 30.97 -4.85
N ARG A 506 -67.65 31.94 -5.43
CA ARG A 506 -66.23 31.78 -5.82
C ARG A 506 -65.33 31.42 -4.64
N MET A 507 -65.50 32.08 -3.48
CA MET A 507 -64.76 31.75 -2.26
C MET A 507 -65.13 30.35 -1.75
N SER A 508 -66.40 29.94 -1.82
CA SER A 508 -66.82 28.60 -1.42
C SER A 508 -66.27 27.49 -2.34
N ALA A 509 -66.17 27.77 -3.64
CA ALA A 509 -65.53 26.88 -4.61
C ALA A 509 -64.01 26.79 -4.36
N ALA A 510 -63.34 27.91 -4.09
CA ALA A 510 -61.93 27.94 -3.71
C ALA A 510 -61.67 27.20 -2.37
N ILE A 511 -62.54 27.35 -1.38
CA ILE A 511 -62.46 26.61 -0.11
C ILE A 511 -62.60 25.10 -0.36
N ARG A 512 -63.63 24.64 -1.09
CA ARG A 512 -63.80 23.22 -1.43
C ARG A 512 -62.61 22.66 -2.20
N ARG A 513 -62.03 23.46 -3.12
CA ARG A 513 -60.81 23.09 -3.83
C ARG A 513 -59.63 22.92 -2.87
N LEU A 514 -59.35 23.91 -2.02
CA LEU A 514 -58.28 23.85 -1.02
C LEU A 514 -58.49 22.72 0.00
N GLU A 515 -59.75 22.40 0.34
CA GLU A 515 -60.10 21.24 1.16
C GLU A 515 -59.77 19.92 0.45
N SER A 516 -60.10 19.79 -0.84
CA SER A 516 -59.74 18.60 -1.64
C SER A 516 -58.22 18.46 -1.83
N GLU A 517 -57.50 19.56 -2.09
CA GLU A 517 -56.04 19.58 -2.19
C GLU A 517 -55.39 19.23 -0.85
N LYS A 518 -55.96 19.68 0.28
CA LYS A 518 -55.52 19.32 1.64
C LYS A 518 -55.78 17.86 2.00
N VAL A 519 -56.87 17.26 1.50
CA VAL A 519 -57.12 15.81 1.65
C VAL A 519 -56.13 15.03 0.80
N ALA A 520 -55.96 15.36 -0.47
CA ALA A 520 -54.99 14.71 -1.36
C ALA A 520 -53.55 14.79 -0.82
N ALA A 521 -53.11 15.96 -0.32
CA ALA A 521 -51.79 16.13 0.28
C ALA A 521 -51.60 15.31 1.57
N ARG A 522 -52.68 15.06 2.34
CA ARG A 522 -52.65 14.18 3.52
C ARG A 522 -52.61 12.70 3.14
N GLU A 523 -53.34 12.30 2.11
CA GLU A 523 -53.31 10.94 1.57
C GLU A 523 -51.94 10.60 1.00
N GLU A 524 -51.32 11.52 0.26
CA GLU A 524 -49.97 11.36 -0.27
C GLU A 524 -48.91 11.34 0.84
N LEU A 525 -49.03 12.20 1.86
CA LEU A 525 -48.15 12.13 3.04
C LEU A 525 -48.30 10.80 3.79
N ALA A 526 -49.51 10.25 3.88
CA ALA A 526 -49.76 8.94 4.48
C ALA A 526 -49.20 7.80 3.64
N ARG A 527 -49.29 7.89 2.30
CA ARG A 527 -48.67 6.95 1.36
C ARG A 527 -47.14 6.93 1.49
N ILE A 528 -46.50 8.10 1.43
CA ILE A 528 -45.05 8.25 1.58
C ILE A 528 -44.59 7.75 2.97
N SER A 529 -45.37 8.04 4.03
CA SER A 529 -45.05 7.56 5.37
C SER A 529 -45.09 6.03 5.47
N ARG A 530 -46.10 5.38 4.85
CA ARG A 530 -46.15 3.91 4.77
C ARG A 530 -44.97 3.34 4.00
N GLN A 531 -44.70 3.85 2.80
CA GLN A 531 -43.56 3.40 1.98
C GLN A 531 -42.21 3.53 2.72
N ARG A 532 -42.02 4.63 3.48
CA ARG A 532 -40.85 4.83 4.34
C ARG A 532 -40.78 3.78 5.45
N ASP A 533 -41.90 3.47 6.10
CA ASP A 533 -41.93 2.54 7.23
C ASP A 533 -41.82 1.07 6.77
N ASP A 534 -42.35 0.74 5.59
CA ASP A 534 -42.15 -0.54 4.90
C ASP A 534 -40.66 -0.72 4.51
N ALA A 535 -40.05 0.29 3.86
CA ALA A 535 -38.63 0.26 3.51
C ALA A 535 -37.69 0.18 4.73
N ARG A 536 -38.08 0.80 5.86
CA ARG A 536 -37.37 0.61 7.16
C ARG A 536 -37.50 -0.82 7.67
N GLY A 537 -38.64 -1.46 7.49
CA GLY A 537 -38.84 -2.88 7.77
C GLY A 537 -37.90 -3.76 6.93
N GLU A 538 -37.83 -3.50 5.62
CA GLU A 538 -36.94 -4.20 4.68
C GLU A 538 -35.46 -4.03 5.05
N ILE A 539 -35.02 -2.82 5.39
CA ILE A 539 -33.65 -2.56 5.88
C ILE A 539 -33.36 -3.38 7.15
N ILE A 540 -34.28 -3.44 8.11
CA ILE A 540 -34.11 -4.25 9.33
C ILE A 540 -34.03 -5.75 9.00
N THR A 541 -34.78 -6.26 8.02
CA THR A 541 -34.64 -7.66 7.58
C THR A 541 -33.31 -7.92 6.90
N LEU A 542 -32.87 -7.05 5.99
CA LEU A 542 -31.57 -7.16 5.31
C LEU A 542 -30.39 -7.05 6.30
N MET A 543 -30.48 -6.20 7.32
CA MET A 543 -29.48 -6.13 8.39
C MET A 543 -29.37 -7.46 9.15
N ARG A 544 -30.50 -8.10 9.51
CA ARG A 544 -30.52 -9.40 10.18
C ARG A 544 -29.96 -10.52 9.30
N GLU A 545 -30.29 -10.52 8.02
CA GLU A 545 -29.75 -11.49 7.04
C GLU A 545 -28.25 -11.30 6.85
N LEU A 546 -27.76 -10.06 6.80
CA LEU A 546 -26.35 -9.72 6.70
C LEU A 546 -25.57 -10.07 7.98
N GLU A 547 -26.16 -9.89 9.16
CA GLU A 547 -25.60 -10.38 10.43
C GLU A 547 -25.54 -11.91 10.49
N ALA A 548 -26.61 -12.60 10.07
CA ALA A 548 -26.65 -14.06 9.97
C ALA A 548 -25.61 -14.59 8.95
N GLY A 549 -25.46 -13.91 7.81
CA GLY A 549 -24.45 -14.21 6.80
C GLY A 549 -23.03 -14.02 7.33
N LYS A 550 -22.74 -12.93 8.04
CA LYS A 550 -21.45 -12.72 8.74
C LYS A 550 -21.18 -13.79 9.79
N ALA A 551 -22.21 -14.24 10.53
CA ALA A 551 -22.06 -15.32 11.50
C ALA A 551 -21.83 -16.67 10.83
N ALA A 552 -22.44 -16.94 9.67
CA ALA A 552 -22.19 -18.14 8.88
C ALA A 552 -20.78 -18.13 8.26
N ALA A 553 -20.32 -17.01 7.72
CA ALA A 553 -18.96 -16.86 7.17
C ALA A 553 -17.88 -17.15 8.23
N LYS A 554 -18.00 -16.57 9.44
CA LYS A 554 -17.09 -16.87 10.56
C LYS A 554 -17.07 -18.34 10.98
N ARG A 555 -18.19 -19.06 10.83
CA ARG A 555 -18.24 -20.51 11.08
C ARG A 555 -17.58 -21.30 9.96
N ALA A 556 -17.73 -20.85 8.71
CA ALA A 556 -17.02 -21.45 7.57
C ALA A 556 -15.50 -21.29 7.73
N GLU A 557 -15.01 -20.08 8.03
CA GLU A 557 -13.59 -19.80 8.33
C GLU A 557 -13.06 -20.69 9.47
N ALA A 558 -13.82 -20.85 10.55
CA ALA A 558 -13.44 -21.72 11.67
C ALA A 558 -13.38 -23.21 11.26
N LEU A 559 -14.37 -23.70 10.52
CA LEU A 559 -14.40 -25.08 10.02
C LEU A 559 -13.32 -25.35 8.97
N GLU A 560 -12.96 -24.36 8.16
CA GLU A 560 -11.84 -24.44 7.21
C GLU A 560 -10.49 -24.52 7.95
N ALA A 561 -10.32 -23.78 9.04
CA ALA A 561 -9.15 -23.89 9.91
C ALA A 561 -9.06 -25.26 10.61
N GLU A 562 -10.16 -25.76 11.17
CA GLU A 562 -10.23 -27.12 11.75
C GLU A 562 -9.93 -28.20 10.69
N MET A 563 -10.44 -28.05 9.47
CA MET A 563 -10.16 -28.98 8.36
C MET A 563 -8.71 -28.88 7.85
N ALA A 564 -8.05 -27.72 7.97
CA ALA A 564 -6.63 -27.58 7.68
C ALA A 564 -5.77 -28.27 8.76
N GLU A 565 -6.09 -28.08 10.04
CA GLU A 565 -5.42 -28.76 11.17
C GLU A 565 -5.60 -30.29 11.11
N VAL A 566 -6.79 -30.76 10.72
CA VAL A 566 -7.05 -32.19 10.51
C VAL A 566 -6.27 -32.74 9.30
N LYS A 567 -6.07 -31.96 8.22
CA LYS A 567 -5.22 -32.35 7.10
C LYS A 567 -3.75 -32.43 7.48
N GLU A 568 -3.21 -31.45 8.21
CA GLU A 568 -1.84 -31.48 8.71
C GLU A 568 -1.60 -32.70 9.63
N ARG A 569 -2.55 -33.01 10.52
CA ARG A 569 -2.54 -34.25 11.33
C ARG A 569 -2.62 -35.52 10.47
N TYR A 570 -3.38 -35.49 9.37
CA TYR A 570 -3.48 -36.63 8.47
C TYR A 570 -2.19 -36.85 7.65
N GLU A 571 -1.59 -35.77 7.14
CA GLU A 571 -0.32 -35.78 6.41
C GLU A 571 0.82 -36.27 7.33
N THR A 572 0.97 -35.71 8.53
CA THR A 572 1.96 -36.18 9.51
C THR A 572 1.73 -37.63 9.97
N THR A 573 0.48 -38.10 10.06
CA THR A 573 0.22 -39.53 10.35
C THR A 573 0.49 -40.45 9.15
N LEU A 574 0.38 -39.95 7.92
CA LEU A 574 0.81 -40.68 6.72
C LEU A 574 2.34 -40.76 6.63
N GLU A 575 3.07 -39.68 6.93
CA GLU A 575 4.53 -39.67 6.99
C GLU A 575 5.05 -40.68 8.03
N LEU A 576 4.54 -40.61 9.27
CA LEU A 576 4.88 -41.55 10.34
C LEU A 576 4.45 -43.01 10.05
N LEU A 577 3.49 -43.23 9.15
CA LEU A 577 3.12 -44.57 8.68
C LEU A 577 4.07 -45.05 7.57
N GLY A 578 4.51 -44.14 6.70
CA GLY A 578 5.55 -44.34 5.69
C GLY A 578 6.86 -44.78 6.33
N GLU A 579 7.42 -43.98 7.24
CA GLU A 579 8.65 -44.30 7.99
C GLU A 579 8.59 -45.67 8.68
N LYS A 580 7.43 -46.02 9.27
CA LYS A 580 7.22 -47.33 9.90
C LYS A 580 7.13 -48.46 8.89
N SER A 581 6.58 -48.22 7.70
CA SER A 581 6.56 -49.22 6.63
C SER A 581 7.96 -49.48 6.06
N GLU A 582 8.76 -48.43 5.87
CA GLU A 582 10.16 -48.52 5.46
C GLU A 582 10.99 -49.29 6.48
N LEU A 583 10.90 -48.96 7.77
CA LEU A 583 11.58 -49.70 8.84
C LEU A 583 11.17 -51.19 8.90
N VAL A 584 9.91 -51.52 8.59
CA VAL A 584 9.45 -52.91 8.51
C VAL A 584 10.00 -53.63 7.28
N GLU A 585 10.24 -52.92 6.17
CA GLU A 585 10.91 -53.46 4.99
C GLU A 585 12.42 -53.67 5.22
N GLU A 586 13.10 -52.73 5.87
CA GLU A 586 14.50 -52.88 6.30
C GLU A 586 14.68 -54.08 7.23
N LEU A 587 13.87 -54.20 8.29
CA LEU A 587 13.92 -55.34 9.21
C LEU A 587 13.55 -56.67 8.54
N ARG A 588 12.75 -56.66 7.46
CA ARG A 588 12.49 -57.86 6.64
C ARG A 588 13.71 -58.24 5.81
N ALA A 589 14.40 -57.26 5.22
CA ALA A 589 15.65 -57.48 4.49
C ALA A 589 16.73 -58.04 5.43
N ASP A 590 16.94 -57.45 6.60
CA ASP A 590 17.86 -57.94 7.64
C ASP A 590 17.56 -59.40 8.03
N ILE A 591 16.28 -59.74 8.21
CA ILE A 591 15.85 -61.11 8.52
C ILE A 591 16.14 -62.08 7.37
N ASP A 592 15.94 -61.66 6.11
CA ASP A 592 16.20 -62.50 4.94
C ASP A 592 17.70 -62.67 4.66
N ASP A 593 18.51 -61.65 4.95
CA ASP A 593 19.98 -61.72 4.96
C ASP A 593 20.49 -62.61 6.10
N MET A 594 19.92 -62.54 7.31
CA MET A 594 20.21 -63.51 8.36
C MET A 594 19.84 -64.93 7.93
N LYS A 595 18.66 -65.15 7.29
CA LYS A 595 18.30 -66.47 6.73
C LYS A 595 19.26 -66.90 5.61
N ALA A 596 19.82 -65.98 4.83
CA ALA A 596 20.84 -66.29 3.84
C ALA A 596 22.14 -66.73 4.54
N MET A 597 22.64 -65.97 5.52
CA MET A 597 23.81 -66.34 6.31
C MET A 597 23.65 -67.67 7.06
N TYR A 598 22.47 -67.95 7.63
CA TYR A 598 22.18 -69.25 8.25
C TYR A 598 22.11 -70.40 7.25
N ARG A 599 21.56 -70.18 6.03
CA ARG A 599 21.61 -71.17 4.94
C ARG A 599 23.05 -71.45 4.51
N ASP A 600 23.84 -70.40 4.28
CA ASP A 600 25.27 -70.49 3.97
C ASP A 600 26.05 -71.25 5.04
N LEU A 601 25.78 -70.98 6.33
CA LEU A 601 26.42 -71.67 7.43
C LEU A 601 26.05 -73.17 7.45
N VAL A 602 24.77 -73.50 7.29
CA VAL A 602 24.30 -74.89 7.23
C VAL A 602 24.91 -75.61 6.02
N GLU A 603 24.93 -74.99 4.84
CA GLU A 603 25.55 -75.57 3.64
C GLU A 603 27.06 -75.78 3.77
N ARG A 604 27.75 -74.93 4.55
CA ARG A 604 29.18 -75.10 4.88
C ARG A 604 29.43 -76.15 5.96
N THR A 605 28.46 -76.47 6.81
CA THR A 605 28.59 -77.51 7.85
C THR A 605 28.09 -78.89 7.42
N VAL A 606 27.33 -78.98 6.31
CA VAL A 606 26.75 -80.23 5.77
C VAL A 606 27.57 -80.79 4.59
N LYS A 607 28.61 -80.07 4.15
CA LYS A 607 29.67 -80.53 3.23
C LYS A 607 30.93 -80.90 4.02
#